data_AF-A0A8H8T103-F1
#
_entry.id   AF-A0A8H8T103-F1
#
_cell.length_a   1.000
_cell.length_b   1.000
_cell.length_c   1.000
_cell.angle_alpha   90.00
_cell.angle_beta   90.00
_cell.angle_gamma   90.00
#
_symmetry.space_group_name_H-M   'P 1'
#
loop_
_entity.id
_entity.type
_entity.pdbx_description
1 polymer ?
#
loop_
_entity_poly.entity_id
_entity_poly.type
_entity_poly.pdbx_seq_one_letter_code
_entity_poly.pdbx_strand_id
1 'polypeptide(L)'
;MVWAERSIDLQDDDTEELAALESKVTLLTNEIDNEIRQREDTEERCISLARLAQNCTALSELEFEMAQYGLADPAVLERKRRAVVLAREAACRWTDNYSVLFSHITRTLGCEAGELREYLGIGEGYEDIE
;
A
#
# COMPACT_ATOMS: atom_id res chain seq x y z
N MET A 1 24.50 13.06 71.32
CA MET A 1 25.51 12.85 70.26
C MET A 1 24.85 12.34 68.99
N VAL A 2 24.18 11.19 69.02
CA VAL A 2 23.51 10.56 67.85
C VAL A 2 22.52 11.47 67.10
N TRP A 3 21.76 12.32 67.78
CA TRP A 3 20.81 13.23 67.13
C TRP A 3 21.47 14.40 66.37
N ALA A 4 22.68 14.80 66.79
CA ALA A 4 23.42 15.87 66.14
C ALA A 4 24.16 15.36 64.90
N GLU A 5 24.77 14.17 64.97
CA GLU A 5 25.38 13.49 63.82
C GLU A 5 24.33 13.20 62.75
N ARG A 6 23.20 12.61 63.13
CA ARG A 6 22.11 12.32 62.18
C ARG A 6 21.49 13.57 61.56
N SER A 7 21.54 14.72 62.24
CA SER A 7 21.09 16.01 61.70
C SER A 7 22.10 16.64 60.74
N ILE A 8 23.39 16.35 60.91
CA ILE A 8 24.46 16.78 60.00
C ILE A 8 24.43 15.90 58.74
N ASP A 9 24.30 14.59 58.90
CA ASP A 9 24.22 13.63 57.77
C ASP A 9 23.01 13.92 56.87
N LEU A 10 21.85 14.23 57.45
CA LEU A 10 20.65 14.63 56.68
C LEU A 10 20.86 15.93 55.92
N GLN A 11 21.58 16.87 56.53
CA GLN A 11 21.83 18.18 55.92
C GLN A 11 22.89 18.12 54.82
N ASP A 12 23.86 17.21 54.95
CA ASP A 12 24.85 16.92 53.91
C ASP A 12 24.19 16.20 52.71
N ASP A 13 23.30 15.22 52.96
CA ASP A 13 22.53 14.51 51.92
C ASP A 13 21.62 15.48 51.13
N ASP A 14 20.88 16.36 51.84
CA ASP A 14 20.06 17.41 51.22
C ASP A 14 20.92 18.37 50.37
N THR A 15 22.16 18.69 50.78
CA THR A 15 23.06 19.56 50.00
C THR A 15 23.65 18.87 48.77
N GLU A 16 23.92 17.57 48.84
CA GLU A 16 24.38 16.78 47.70
C GLU A 16 23.28 16.63 46.66
N GLU A 17 22.03 16.39 47.10
CA GLU A 17 20.86 16.39 46.22
C GLU A 17 20.62 17.74 45.56
N LEU A 18 20.75 18.85 46.30
CA LEU A 18 20.66 20.20 45.75
C LEU A 18 21.75 20.47 44.70
N ALA A 19 23.01 20.09 44.97
CA ALA A 19 24.10 20.25 44.03
C ALA A 19 23.91 19.40 42.75
N ALA A 20 23.40 18.18 42.89
CA ALA A 20 23.07 17.32 41.75
C ALA A 20 21.94 17.90 40.90
N LEU A 21 20.90 18.48 41.53
CA LEU A 21 19.81 19.16 40.85
C LEU A 21 20.28 20.43 40.14
N GLU A 22 21.12 21.25 40.77
CA GLU A 22 21.71 22.43 40.16
C GLU A 22 22.56 22.07 38.93
N SER A 23 23.41 21.05 39.05
CA SER A 23 24.17 20.52 37.92
C SER A 23 23.25 20.09 36.78
N LYS A 24 22.18 19.35 37.08
CA LYS A 24 21.19 18.92 36.09
C LYS A 24 20.46 20.09 35.43
N VAL A 25 20.09 21.12 36.21
CA VAL A 25 19.48 22.34 35.67
C VAL A 25 20.44 23.02 34.71
N THR A 26 21.70 23.21 35.10
CA THR A 26 22.68 23.87 34.22
C THR A 26 22.91 23.10 32.91
N LEU A 27 22.99 21.77 32.97
CA LEU A 27 23.11 20.92 31.79
C LEU A 27 21.92 21.08 30.85
N LEU A 28 20.69 20.95 31.38
CA LEU A 28 19.47 21.09 30.58
C LEU A 28 19.33 22.49 29.99
N THR A 29 19.75 23.52 30.73
CA THR A 29 19.71 24.91 30.24
C THR A 29 20.67 25.10 29.06
N ASN A 30 21.89 24.54 29.16
CA ASN A 30 22.86 24.56 28.07
C ASN A 30 22.36 23.78 26.83
N GLU A 31 21.67 22.65 27.02
CA GLU A 31 21.06 21.88 25.94
C GLU A 31 19.94 22.67 25.25
N ILE A 32 19.06 23.31 26.04
CA ILE A 32 18.01 24.18 25.51
C ILE A 32 18.59 25.33 24.71
N ASP A 33 19.61 26.01 25.22
CA ASP A 33 20.26 27.13 24.53
C ASP A 33 20.89 26.68 23.20
N ASN A 34 21.50 25.49 23.17
CA ASN A 34 22.02 24.90 21.93
C ASN A 34 20.89 24.60 20.93
N GLU A 35 19.78 24.00 21.37
CA GLU A 35 18.64 23.71 20.50
C GLU A 35 17.99 25.00 19.97
N ILE A 36 17.87 26.05 20.78
CA ILE A 36 17.34 27.36 20.35
C ILE A 36 18.21 27.95 19.25
N ARG A 37 19.54 27.89 19.39
CA ARG A 37 20.49 28.39 18.37
C ARG A 37 20.44 27.59 17.07
N GLN A 38 20.15 26.30 17.12
CA GLN A 38 19.99 25.49 15.91
C GLN A 38 18.59 25.63 15.30
N ARG A 39 17.62 26.06 16.11
CA ARG A 39 16.21 26.19 15.73
C ARG A 39 15.73 27.63 15.76
N GLU A 40 16.53 28.52 15.21
CA GLU A 40 16.19 29.94 15.17
C GLU A 40 14.85 30.15 14.48
N ASP A 41 13.96 30.88 15.16
CA ASP A 41 12.63 31.20 14.68
C ASP A 41 12.69 32.34 13.65
N THR A 42 13.24 32.00 12.48
CA THR A 42 13.35 32.91 11.34
C THR A 42 12.12 32.78 10.45
N GLU A 43 11.79 33.86 9.74
CA GLU A 43 10.70 33.85 8.76
C GLU A 43 10.91 32.77 7.68
N GLU A 44 12.16 32.59 7.24
CA GLU A 44 12.52 31.54 6.29
C GLU A 44 12.24 30.12 6.80
N ARG A 45 12.54 29.86 8.08
CA ARG A 45 12.23 28.57 8.73
C ARG A 45 10.73 28.36 8.84
N CYS A 46 9.98 29.39 9.27
CA CYS A 46 8.51 29.33 9.34
C CYS A 46 7.89 28.99 7.98
N ILE A 47 8.32 29.68 6.91
CA ILE A 47 7.85 29.42 5.54
C ILE A 47 8.23 28.01 5.09
N SER A 48 9.45 27.56 5.38
CA SER A 48 9.94 26.23 4.99
C SER A 48 9.18 25.11 5.71
N LEU A 49 8.89 25.27 7.00
CA LEU A 49 8.07 24.34 7.78
C LEU A 49 6.62 24.30 7.29
N ALA A 50 6.04 25.45 6.95
CA ALA A 50 4.70 25.52 6.36
C ALA A 50 4.64 24.80 5.01
N ARG A 51 5.65 24.99 4.14
CA ARG A 51 5.76 24.27 2.87
C ARG A 51 5.95 22.78 3.07
N LEU A 52 6.78 22.38 4.03
CA LEU A 52 6.98 20.97 4.36
C LEU A 52 5.66 20.32 4.79
N ALA A 53 4.92 20.97 5.69
CA ALA A 53 3.61 20.48 6.13
C ALA A 53 2.63 20.34 4.96
N GLN A 54 2.53 21.36 4.11
CA GLN A 54 1.68 21.33 2.91
C GLN A 54 2.06 20.18 1.97
N ASN A 55 3.35 20.01 1.70
CA ASN A 55 3.86 18.94 0.85
C ASN A 55 3.57 17.56 1.45
N CYS A 56 3.72 17.38 2.77
CA CYS A 56 3.39 16.12 3.43
C CYS A 56 1.90 15.77 3.29
N THR A 57 0.99 16.73 3.47
CA THR A 57 -0.44 16.50 3.23
C THR A 57 -0.72 16.16 1.77
N ALA A 58 -0.17 16.92 0.83
CA ALA A 58 -0.39 16.67 -0.60
C ALA A 58 0.15 15.30 -1.03
N LEU A 59 1.31 14.89 -0.50
CA LEU A 59 1.91 13.59 -0.77
C LEU A 59 1.01 12.47 -0.23
N SER A 60 0.51 12.60 1.00
CA SER A 60 -0.43 11.62 1.56
C SER A 60 -1.73 11.50 0.77
N GLU A 61 -2.27 12.62 0.27
CA GLU A 61 -3.48 12.62 -0.57
C GLU A 61 -3.23 11.94 -1.92
N LEU A 62 -2.09 12.24 -2.56
CA LEU A 62 -1.68 11.61 -3.82
C LEU A 62 -1.41 10.11 -3.67
N GLU A 63 -0.76 9.69 -2.58
CA GLU A 63 -0.55 8.27 -2.28
C GLU A 63 -1.87 7.53 -2.06
N PHE A 64 -2.81 8.17 -1.36
CA PHE A 64 -4.15 7.61 -1.18
C PHE A 64 -4.88 7.46 -2.52
N GLU A 65 -4.84 8.48 -3.38
CA GLU A 65 -5.44 8.44 -4.70
C GLU A 65 -4.77 7.40 -5.61
N MET A 66 -3.44 7.34 -5.63
CA MET A 66 -2.69 6.32 -6.38
C MET A 66 -3.02 4.90 -5.91
N ALA A 67 -3.23 4.68 -4.61
CA ALA A 67 -3.63 3.38 -4.09
C ALA A 67 -5.02 2.96 -4.63
N GLN A 68 -5.94 3.91 -4.84
CA GLN A 68 -7.23 3.61 -5.50
C GLN A 68 -7.04 3.20 -6.96
N TYR A 69 -6.04 3.74 -7.65
CA TYR A 69 -5.71 3.39 -9.03
C TYR A 69 -4.71 2.23 -9.17
N GLY A 70 -4.30 1.59 -8.07
CA GLY A 70 -3.32 0.48 -8.10
C GLY A 70 -3.76 -0.73 -8.94
N LEU A 71 -5.05 -0.86 -9.24
CA LEU A 71 -5.60 -1.88 -10.14
C LEU A 71 -5.47 -1.54 -11.64
N ALA A 72 -5.10 -0.30 -11.96
CA ALA A 72 -5.10 0.26 -13.30
C ALA A 72 -3.69 0.54 -13.85
N ASP A 73 -2.70 -0.30 -13.53
CA ASP A 73 -1.41 -0.29 -14.23
C ASP A 73 -1.67 -0.47 -15.74
N PRO A 74 -1.39 0.55 -16.58
CA PRO A 74 -1.66 0.51 -18.02
C PRO A 74 -0.96 -0.67 -18.71
N ALA A 75 0.23 -1.06 -18.24
CA ALA A 75 0.99 -2.17 -18.81
C ALA A 75 0.38 -3.53 -18.44
N VAL A 76 -0.15 -3.69 -17.23
CA VAL A 76 -0.91 -4.90 -16.84
C VAL A 76 -2.23 -4.97 -17.62
N LEU A 77 -2.95 -3.85 -17.74
CA LEU A 77 -4.21 -3.78 -18.45
C LEU A 77 -4.04 -4.10 -19.94
N GLU A 78 -3.01 -3.55 -20.58
CA GLU A 78 -2.71 -3.82 -21.99
C GLU A 78 -2.31 -5.27 -22.23
N ARG A 79 -1.54 -5.89 -21.32
CA ARG A 79 -1.24 -7.33 -21.38
C ARG A 79 -2.51 -8.18 -21.26
N LYS A 80 -3.40 -7.86 -20.33
CA LYS A 80 -4.69 -8.55 -20.18
C LYS A 80 -5.55 -8.40 -21.43
N ARG A 81 -5.64 -7.19 -22.01
CA ARG A 81 -6.39 -6.93 -23.25
C ARG A 81 -5.90 -7.82 -24.39
N ARG A 82 -4.59 -7.86 -24.63
CA ARG A 82 -4.01 -8.71 -25.69
C ARG A 82 -4.28 -10.19 -25.46
N ALA A 83 -4.16 -10.66 -24.22
CA ALA A 83 -4.45 -12.04 -23.86
C ALA A 83 -5.93 -12.40 -24.08
N VAL A 84 -6.86 -11.50 -23.75
CA VAL A 84 -8.29 -11.68 -23.98
C VAL A 84 -8.61 -11.74 -25.47
N VAL A 85 -8.01 -10.87 -26.29
CA VAL A 85 -8.21 -10.90 -27.75
C VAL A 85 -7.74 -12.25 -28.33
N LEU A 86 -6.54 -12.69 -27.97
CA LEU A 86 -6.00 -13.98 -28.44
C LEU A 86 -6.87 -15.16 -27.98
N ALA A 87 -7.32 -15.14 -26.72
CA ALA A 87 -8.19 -16.18 -26.18
C ALA A 87 -9.55 -16.21 -26.90
N ARG A 88 -10.13 -15.05 -27.21
CA ARG A 88 -11.38 -14.94 -27.98
C ARG A 88 -11.21 -15.50 -29.38
N GLU A 89 -10.17 -15.07 -30.11
CA GLU A 89 -9.89 -15.57 -31.47
C GLU A 89 -9.69 -17.09 -31.49
N ALA A 90 -8.95 -17.63 -30.51
CA ALA A 90 -8.76 -19.06 -30.38
C ALA A 90 -10.08 -19.79 -30.08
N ALA A 91 -10.91 -19.26 -29.18
CA ALA A 91 -12.20 -19.82 -28.85
C ALA A 91 -13.14 -19.86 -30.06
N CYS A 92 -13.31 -18.73 -30.77
CA CYS A 92 -14.13 -18.66 -31.99
C CYS A 92 -13.67 -19.67 -33.04
N ARG A 93 -12.36 -19.79 -33.27
CA ARG A 93 -11.80 -20.74 -34.23
C ARG A 93 -12.05 -22.21 -33.82
N TRP A 94 -12.04 -22.52 -32.53
CA TRP A 94 -12.43 -23.85 -32.05
C TRP A 94 -13.93 -24.10 -32.18
N THR A 95 -14.78 -23.09 -31.96
CA THR A 95 -16.23 -23.16 -32.20
C THR A 95 -16.56 -23.40 -33.67
N ASP A 96 -15.84 -22.74 -34.59
CA ASP A 96 -15.96 -22.98 -36.03
C ASP A 96 -15.59 -24.43 -36.39
N ASN A 97 -14.43 -24.90 -35.88
CA ASN A 97 -13.98 -26.27 -36.10
C ASN A 97 -15.00 -27.30 -35.59
N TYR A 98 -15.54 -27.06 -34.39
CA TYR A 98 -16.62 -27.87 -33.83
C TYR A 98 -17.83 -27.87 -34.77
N SER A 99 -18.30 -26.71 -35.21
CA SER A 99 -19.49 -26.58 -36.07
C SER A 99 -19.32 -27.34 -37.39
N VAL A 100 -18.14 -27.27 -38.00
CA VAL A 100 -17.81 -28.02 -39.22
C VAL A 100 -17.82 -29.53 -38.98
N LEU A 101 -17.15 -30.00 -37.93
CA LEU A 101 -17.11 -31.43 -37.57
C LEU A 101 -18.50 -31.95 -37.21
N PHE A 102 -19.27 -31.19 -36.45
CA PHE A 102 -20.63 -31.50 -36.05
C PHE A 102 -21.53 -31.69 -37.27
N SER A 103 -21.47 -30.76 -38.24
CA SER A 103 -22.23 -30.90 -39.49
C SER A 103 -21.79 -32.11 -40.31
N HIS A 104 -20.49 -32.39 -40.36
CA HIS A 104 -19.97 -33.54 -41.12
C HIS A 104 -20.40 -34.88 -40.50
N ILE A 105 -20.28 -35.02 -39.18
CA ILE A 105 -20.64 -36.25 -38.44
C ILE A 105 -22.15 -36.50 -38.55
N THR A 106 -22.97 -35.49 -38.28
CA THR A 106 -24.44 -35.63 -38.34
C THR A 106 -24.94 -35.96 -39.75
N ARG A 107 -24.35 -35.37 -40.80
CA ARG A 107 -24.77 -35.61 -42.20
C ARG A 107 -24.20 -36.88 -42.82
N THR A 108 -22.96 -37.24 -42.49
CA THR A 108 -22.23 -38.32 -43.18
C THR A 108 -22.27 -39.64 -42.42
N LEU A 109 -22.22 -39.59 -41.08
CA LEU A 109 -22.22 -40.77 -40.21
C LEU A 109 -23.61 -41.08 -39.65
N GLY A 110 -24.58 -40.18 -39.81
CA GLY A 110 -25.96 -40.37 -39.37
C GLY A 110 -26.16 -40.35 -37.85
N CYS A 111 -25.18 -39.84 -37.10
CA CYS A 111 -25.28 -39.71 -35.65
C CYS A 111 -26.34 -38.68 -35.26
N GLU A 112 -27.07 -38.96 -34.19
CA GLU A 112 -28.08 -38.04 -33.65
C GLU A 112 -27.41 -36.79 -33.05
N ALA A 113 -27.92 -35.62 -33.41
CA ALA A 113 -27.39 -34.33 -33.00
C ALA A 113 -27.50 -34.07 -31.48
N GLY A 114 -28.48 -34.70 -30.81
CA GLY A 114 -28.66 -34.64 -29.35
C GLY A 114 -27.59 -35.44 -28.62
N GLU A 115 -27.43 -36.71 -28.98
CA GLU A 115 -26.43 -37.61 -28.40
C GLU A 115 -25.00 -37.07 -28.56
N LEU A 116 -24.68 -36.51 -29.74
CA LEU A 116 -23.36 -35.93 -30.00
C LEU A 116 -23.08 -34.70 -29.14
N ARG A 117 -24.10 -33.85 -28.89
CA ARG A 117 -23.96 -32.69 -28.00
C ARG A 117 -23.78 -33.11 -26.55
N GLU A 118 -24.56 -34.08 -26.08
CA GLU A 118 -24.43 -34.64 -24.73
C GLU A 118 -23.03 -35.25 -24.53
N TYR A 119 -22.55 -36.03 -25.50
CA TYR A 119 -21.20 -36.63 -25.47
C TYR A 119 -20.08 -35.58 -25.39
N LEU A 120 -20.24 -34.45 -26.10
CA LEU A 120 -19.28 -33.35 -26.08
C LEU A 120 -19.47 -32.39 -24.90
N GLY A 121 -20.48 -32.61 -24.04
CA GLY A 121 -20.79 -31.76 -22.90
C GLY A 121 -21.31 -30.36 -23.28
N ILE A 122 -21.97 -30.25 -24.43
CA ILE A 122 -22.44 -28.97 -24.98
C ILE A 122 -23.88 -28.74 -24.53
N GLY A 123 -24.08 -27.74 -23.67
CA GLY A 123 -25.40 -27.33 -23.19
C GLY A 123 -26.20 -26.49 -24.19
N GLU A 124 -27.48 -26.29 -23.90
CA GLU A 124 -28.43 -25.56 -24.76
C GLU A 124 -28.07 -24.07 -24.98
N GLY A 125 -27.28 -23.48 -24.08
CA GLY A 125 -26.81 -22.08 -24.17
C GLY A 125 -25.43 -21.90 -24.81
N TYR A 126 -24.97 -22.88 -25.60
CA TYR A 126 -23.69 -22.77 -26.29
C TYR A 126 -23.81 -21.79 -27.47
N GLU A 127 -23.18 -20.64 -27.30
CA GLU A 127 -23.14 -19.55 -28.28
C GLU A 127 -21.72 -19.01 -28.44
N ASP A 128 -21.50 -18.26 -29.51
CA ASP A 128 -20.24 -17.56 -29.74
C ASP A 128 -20.01 -16.46 -28.70
N ILE A 129 -18.73 -16.18 -28.45
CA ILE A 129 -18.31 -15.10 -27.57
C ILE A 129 -18.31 -13.78 -28.37
N GLU A 130 -19.18 -12.83 -28.02
CA GLU A 130 -19.21 -11.46 -28.57
C GLU A 130 -17.98 -10.61 -28.16
#